data_AF-A0A9Q2HDW5-F1
#
_entry.id   AF-A0A9Q2HDW5-F1
#
_cell.length_a   1.000
_cell.length_b   1.000
_cell.length_c   1.000
_cell.angle_alpha   90.00
_cell.angle_beta   90.00
_cell.angle_gamma   90.00
#
_symmetry.space_group_name_H-M   'P 1'
#
loop_
_entity.id
_entity.type
_entity.pdbx_description
1 polymer ?
#
loop_
_entity_poly.entity_id
_entity_poly.type
_entity_poly.pdbx_seq_one_letter_code
_entity_poly.pdbx_strand_id
1 'polypeptide(L)'
;MKRIFVLIMLSVILIFGLNYTGLYNIDLTVQSLIYMIIFLAIVSMIYRIIFKFIKSFASLFIIVIVLIVLYYFYVYFTGKPIESLDLINQYLFS
;
A
#
# COMPACT_ATOMS: atom_id res chain seq x y z
N MET A 1 -8.93 -5.08 -12.80
CA MET A 1 -8.47 -6.29 -13.53
C MET A 1 -7.14 -6.08 -14.26
N LYS A 2 -6.92 -4.95 -14.96
CA LYS A 2 -5.68 -4.69 -15.72
C LYS A 2 -4.36 -4.86 -14.93
N ARG A 3 -4.28 -4.42 -13.67
CA ARG A 3 -3.04 -4.51 -12.86
C ARG A 3 -2.64 -5.93 -12.44
N ILE A 4 -3.62 -6.80 -12.20
CA ILE A 4 -3.36 -8.21 -11.81
C ILE A 4 -2.89 -9.00 -13.03
N PHE A 5 -3.49 -8.75 -14.19
CA PHE A 5 -3.06 -9.35 -15.45
C PHE A 5 -1.61 -8.98 -15.80
N VAL A 6 -1.22 -7.72 -15.58
CA VAL A 6 0.18 -7.27 -15.78
C VAL A 6 1.12 -7.99 -14.82
N LEU A 7 0.77 -8.16 -13.55
CA LEU A 7 1.58 -8.89 -12.57
C LEU A 7 1.76 -10.38 -12.93
N ILE A 8 0.71 -11.02 -13.46
CA ILE A 8 0.76 -12.40 -13.95
C ILE A 8 1.65 -12.49 -15.19
N MET A 9 1.49 -11.59 -16.16
CA MET A 9 2.35 -11.55 -17.34
C MET A 9 3.81 -11.27 -17.00
N LEU A 10 4.07 -10.34 -16.07
CA LEU A 10 5.42 -10.00 -15.64
C LEU A 10 6.11 -11.18 -14.96
N SER A 11 5.39 -11.93 -14.12
CA SER A 11 5.92 -13.10 -13.42
C SER A 11 6.20 -14.26 -14.36
N VAL A 12 5.34 -14.50 -15.35
CA VAL A 12 5.62 -15.49 -16.42
C VAL A 12 6.85 -15.09 -17.24
N ILE A 13 6.96 -13.81 -17.63
CA ILE A 13 8.12 -13.28 -18.37
C ILE A 13 9.41 -13.40 -17.54
N LEU A 14 9.36 -13.14 -16.23
CA LEU A 14 10.51 -13.23 -15.35
C LEU A 14 11.04 -14.67 -15.25
N ILE A 15 10.14 -15.66 -15.19
CA ILE A 15 10.50 -17.08 -15.15
C ILE A 15 11.14 -17.51 -16.45
N PHE A 16 10.58 -17.10 -17.60
CA PHE A 16 11.19 -17.36 -18.91
C PHE A 16 12.56 -16.68 -19.05
N GLY A 17 12.71 -15.45 -18.57
CA GLY A 17 13.98 -14.72 -18.58
C GLY A 17 15.05 -15.39 -17.70
N LEU A 18 14.68 -15.81 -16.49
CA LEU A 18 15.59 -16.52 -15.58
C LEU A 18 16.03 -17.88 -16.13
N ASN A 19 15.13 -18.62 -16.78
CA ASN A 19 15.45 -19.88 -17.48
C ASN A 19 16.39 -19.63 -18.68
N TYR A 20 16.13 -18.59 -19.48
CA TYR A 20 16.94 -18.26 -20.65
C TYR A 20 18.37 -17.83 -20.28
N THR A 21 18.53 -17.09 -19.18
CA THR A 21 19.86 -16.69 -18.66
C THR A 21 20.62 -17.83 -17.99
N GLY A 22 20.01 -19.01 -17.81
CA GLY A 22 20.62 -20.15 -17.12
C GLY A 22 20.84 -19.95 -15.62
N LEU A 23 20.34 -18.84 -15.04
CA LEU A 23 20.47 -18.53 -13.62
C LEU A 23 19.64 -19.46 -12.73
N TYR A 24 18.52 -19.94 -13.25
CA TYR A 24 17.64 -20.90 -12.60
C TYR A 24 17.07 -21.84 -13.66
N ASN A 25 17.33 -23.14 -13.53
CA ASN A 25 16.79 -24.15 -14.45
C ASN A 25 15.47 -24.67 -13.88
N ILE A 26 14.38 -24.00 -14.22
CA ILE A 26 13.03 -24.36 -13.80
C ILE A 26 12.45 -25.29 -14.87
N ASP A 27 12.50 -26.59 -14.61
CA ASP A 27 11.78 -27.56 -15.44
C ASP A 27 10.27 -27.31 -15.32
N LEU A 28 9.66 -26.90 -16.44
CA LEU A 28 8.23 -26.64 -16.57
C LEU A 28 7.44 -27.96 -16.55
N THR A 29 7.39 -28.57 -15.37
CA THR A 29 6.54 -29.73 -15.07
C THR A 29 5.15 -29.25 -14.64
N VAL A 30 4.13 -30.09 -14.80
CA VAL A 30 2.75 -29.79 -14.34
C VAL A 30 2.72 -29.40 -12.86
N GLN A 31 3.56 -30.05 -12.03
CA GLN A 31 3.67 -29.74 -10.62
C GLN A 31 4.24 -28.33 -10.36
N SER A 32 5.29 -27.93 -11.09
CA SER A 32 5.85 -26.57 -11.00
C SER A 32 4.83 -25.49 -11.39
N LEU A 33 4.02 -25.76 -12.42
CA LEU A 33 2.95 -24.87 -12.87
C LEU A 33 1.87 -24.69 -11.80
N ILE A 34 1.48 -25.77 -11.11
CA ILE A 34 0.52 -25.72 -10.01
C ILE A 34 1.05 -24.85 -8.87
N TYR A 35 2.31 -25.05 -8.45
CA TYR A 35 2.91 -24.21 -7.41
C TYR A 35 3.00 -22.74 -7.81
N MET A 36 3.34 -22.46 -9.06
CA MET A 36 3.38 -21.10 -9.59
C MET A 36 2.01 -20.42 -9.54
N ILE A 37 0.94 -21.13 -9.94
CA ILE A 37 -0.44 -20.61 -9.89
C ILE A 37 -0.86 -20.33 -8.44
N ILE A 38 -0.57 -21.25 -7.52
CA ILE A 38 -0.88 -21.08 -6.09
C ILE A 38 -0.14 -19.87 -5.52
N PHE A 39 1.17 -19.75 -5.80
CA PHE A 39 1.98 -18.63 -5.36
C PHE A 39 1.42 -17.29 -5.89
N LEU A 40 1.08 -17.22 -7.18
CA LEU A 40 0.46 -16.04 -7.79
C LEU A 40 -0.89 -15.69 -7.17
N ALA A 41 -1.71 -16.69 -6.84
CA ALA A 41 -2.98 -16.46 -6.17
C ALA A 41 -2.78 -15.86 -4.77
N ILE A 42 -1.84 -16.39 -3.99
CA ILE A 42 -1.48 -15.89 -2.65
C ILE A 42 -0.95 -14.44 -2.75
N VAL A 43 0.00 -14.19 -3.65
CA VAL A 43 0.57 -12.85 -3.85
C VAL A 43 -0.50 -11.84 -4.27
N SER A 44 -1.42 -12.22 -5.16
CA SER A 44 -2.54 -11.37 -5.57
C SER A 44 -3.48 -11.05 -4.40
N MET A 45 -3.74 -12.02 -3.53
CA MET A 45 -4.57 -11.81 -2.34
C MET A 45 -3.90 -10.83 -1.37
N ILE A 46 -2.61 -11.03 -1.08
CA ILE A 46 -1.81 -10.13 -0.23
C ILE A 46 -1.80 -8.72 -0.83
N TYR A 47 -1.52 -8.59 -2.12
CA TYR A 47 -1.50 -7.31 -2.82
C TYR A 47 -2.83 -6.57 -2.67
N ARG A 48 -3.98 -7.26 -2.83
CA ARG A 48 -5.30 -6.63 -2.66
C ARG A 48 -5.52 -6.12 -1.25
N ILE A 49 -5.09 -6.86 -0.24
CA ILE A 49 -5.24 -6.49 1.17
C ILE A 49 -4.40 -5.25 1.47
N ILE A 50 -3.12 -5.29 1.11
CA ILE A 50 -2.19 -4.16 1.31
C ILE A 50 -2.70 -2.91 0.59
N PHE A 51 -3.15 -3.05 -0.65
CA PHE A 51 -3.61 -1.90 -1.43
C PHE A 51 -4.90 -1.28 -0.85
N LYS A 52 -5.82 -2.10 -0.34
CA LYS A 52 -6.98 -1.60 0.40
C LYS A 52 -6.56 -0.87 1.67
N PHE A 53 -5.63 -1.43 2.42
CA PHE A 53 -5.11 -0.82 3.65
C PHE A 53 -4.46 0.55 3.36
N ILE A 54 -3.57 0.63 2.39
CA ILE A 54 -2.93 1.90 1.98
C ILE A 54 -3.97 2.91 1.54
N LYS A 55 -4.99 2.50 0.76
CA LYS A 55 -6.04 3.43 0.31
C LYS A 55 -6.84 4.00 1.48
N SER A 56 -7.21 3.16 2.44
CA SER A 56 -7.90 3.61 3.66
C SER A 56 -7.02 4.53 4.49
N PHE A 57 -5.74 4.18 4.66
CA PHE A 57 -4.78 4.98 5.40
C PHE A 57 -4.54 6.35 4.74
N ALA A 58 -4.39 6.39 3.42
CA ALA A 58 -4.25 7.64 2.67
C ALA A 58 -5.49 8.54 2.81
N SER A 59 -6.70 7.96 2.83
CA SER A 59 -7.92 8.72 3.07
C SER A 59 -7.94 9.34 4.47
N LEU A 60 -7.55 8.58 5.50
CA LEU A 60 -7.44 9.10 6.87
C LEU A 60 -6.39 10.20 6.96
N PHE A 61 -5.24 10.00 6.32
CA PHE A 61 -4.16 10.99 6.30
C PHE A 61 -4.59 12.32 5.68
N ILE A 62 -5.35 12.29 4.57
CA ILE A 62 -5.91 13.50 3.96
C ILE A 62 -6.86 14.22 4.92
N ILE A 63 -7.74 13.48 5.61
CA ILE A 63 -8.67 14.07 6.59
C ILE A 63 -7.89 14.77 7.71
N VAL A 64 -6.84 14.13 8.23
CA VAL A 64 -5.97 14.71 9.27
C VAL A 64 -5.29 15.98 8.77
N ILE A 65 -4.72 15.97 7.55
CA ILE A 65 -4.11 17.17 6.96
C ILE A 65 -5.12 18.30 6.85
N VAL A 66 -6.33 18.01 6.35
CA VAL A 66 -7.39 19.02 6.21
C VAL A 66 -7.76 19.62 7.57
N LEU A 67 -7.88 18.79 8.62
CA LEU A 67 -8.13 19.27 9.97
C LEU A 67 -7.01 20.17 10.49
N ILE A 68 -5.75 19.81 10.27
CA ILE A 68 -4.58 20.64 10.63
C ILE A 68 -4.63 21.98 9.89
N VAL A 69 -4.90 21.97 8.59
CA VAL A 69 -4.99 23.19 7.77
C VAL A 69 -6.13 24.09 8.26
N LEU A 70 -7.31 23.52 8.55
CA LEU A 70 -8.44 24.26 9.11
C LEU A 70 -8.11 24.85 10.49
N TYR A 71 -7.37 24.13 11.33
CA TYR A 71 -6.87 24.65 12.60
C TYR A 71 -5.97 25.87 12.39
N TYR A 72 -4.99 25.81 11.49
CA TYR A 72 -4.12 26.96 11.20
C TYR A 72 -4.92 28.16 10.67
N PHE A 73 -5.90 27.91 9.80
CA PHE A 73 -6.80 28.98 9.34
C PHE A 73 -7.60 29.59 10.48
N TYR A 74 -8.16 28.78 11.38
CA TYR A 74 -8.89 29.26 12.54
C TYR A 74 -8.00 30.17 13.40
N VAL A 75 -6.81 29.68 13.78
CA VAL A 75 -5.85 30.45 14.61
C VAL A 75 -5.44 31.74 13.93
N TYR A 76 -5.24 31.73 12.61
CA TYR A 76 -4.92 32.92 11.83
C TYR A 76 -6.03 33.98 11.90
N PHE A 77 -7.30 33.58 11.84
CA PHE A 77 -8.44 34.51 11.87
C PHE A 77 -8.84 34.97 13.27
N THR A 78 -8.82 34.09 14.26
CA THR A 78 -9.28 34.39 15.62
C THR A 78 -8.16 34.87 16.55
N GLY A 79 -6.91 34.66 16.16
CA GLY A 79 -5.73 34.99 16.97
C GLY A 79 -5.62 34.16 18.25
N LYS A 80 -6.48 33.14 18.44
CA LYS A 80 -6.51 32.29 19.63
C LYS A 80 -6.52 30.82 19.23
N PRO A 81 -5.71 29.97 19.88
CA PRO A 81 -5.82 28.53 19.74
C PRO A 81 -7.18 28.04 20.27
N ILE A 82 -7.64 26.92 19.73
CA ILE A 82 -8.83 26.24 20.25
C ILE A 82 -8.46 25.65 21.61
N GLU A 83 -9.12 26.10 22.69
CA GLU A 83 -8.79 25.75 24.09
C GLU A 83 -8.73 24.23 24.35
N SER A 84 -9.54 23.44 23.64
CA SER A 84 -9.53 21.98 23.75
C SER A 84 -8.31 21.31 23.11
N LEU A 85 -7.65 21.95 22.15
CA LEU A 85 -6.44 21.44 21.50
C LEU A 85 -5.17 21.82 22.27
N ASP A 86 -5.15 22.97 22.94
CA ASP A 86 -4.07 23.34 23.86
C ASP A 86 -3.95 22.36 25.03
N LEU A 87 -5.09 21.89 25.57
CA LEU A 87 -5.11 20.83 26.58
C LEU A 87 -4.48 19.51 26.08
N ILE A 88 -4.76 19.12 24.84
CA ILE A 88 -4.19 17.89 24.25
C ILE A 88 -2.68 18.06 24.00
N ASN A 89 -2.26 19.23 23.50
CA ASN A 89 -0.85 19.53 23.29
C ASN A 89 -0.08 19.51 24.61
N GLN A 90 -0.67 20.07 25.66
CA GLN A 90 -0.10 20.07 27.00
C GLN A 90 0.02 18.64 27.55
N TYR A 91 -0.95 17.75 27.29
CA TYR A 91 -0.91 16.35 27.75
C TYR A 91 0.02 15.43 26.95
N LEU A 92 0.22 15.68 25.66
CA LEU A 92 1.05 14.82 24.80
C LEU A 92 2.54 15.19 24.81
N PHE A 93 2.87 16.43 25.20
CA PHE A 93 4.24 16.96 25.19
C PHE A 93 4.74 17.44 26.58
N SER A 94 4.01 17.15 27.66
CA SER A 94 4.50 17.21 29.05
C SER A 94 5.11 15.87 29.48
#